data_AF-A0A7K2X0Q3-F1
#
_entry.id   AF-A0A7K2X0Q3-F1
#
_cell.length_a   1.000
_cell.length_b   1.000
_cell.length_c   1.000
_cell.angle_alpha   90.00
_cell.angle_beta   90.00
_cell.angle_gamma   90.00
#
_symmetry.space_group_name_H-M   'P 1'
#
loop_
_entity.id
_entity.type
_entity.pdbx_description
1 polymer ?
#
loop_
_entity_poly.entity_id
_entity_poly.type
_entity_poly.pdbx_seq_one_letter_code
_entity_poly.pdbx_strand_id
1 'polypeptide(L)'
;MIPDRSRTTYQESAAGLARRALDALRGTGGTAMVAEHVEQAEDPGAALAAIRILGADTFAPVLLTGEALPPQDAEAVALALTALPPSRDVAPAPPAGPEGPWLMAWRDWGTATLLAVLTDGGTGVPPTAPAPLPPPGPGHGAPAVSDTGAVGWPGWSVRMGQLYALALPGLDGPIHDAA
;
A
#
# COMPACT_ATOMS: atom_id res chain seq x y z
N MET A 1 9.54 28.96 1.04
CA MET A 1 10.26 28.00 0.18
C MET A 1 10.74 26.81 1.02
N ILE A 2 9.78 26.12 1.66
CA ILE A 2 9.94 25.00 2.60
C ILE A 2 9.34 23.67 2.08
N PRO A 3 8.31 23.64 1.21
CA PRO A 3 7.63 22.37 0.89
C PRO A 3 8.48 21.41 0.04
N ASP A 4 9.44 21.93 -0.74
CA ASP A 4 10.29 21.09 -1.60
C ASP A 4 11.25 20.22 -0.79
N ARG A 5 11.77 20.75 0.33
CA ARG A 5 12.69 20.01 1.21
C ARG A 5 11.99 18.86 1.92
N SER A 6 10.79 19.11 2.46
CA SER A 6 9.98 18.07 3.10
C SER A 6 9.56 16.98 2.11
N ARG A 7 9.22 17.35 0.87
CA ARG A 7 8.90 16.38 -0.19
C ARG A 7 10.09 15.49 -0.51
N THR A 8 11.29 16.07 -0.65
CA THR A 8 12.52 15.32 -0.88
C THR A 8 12.80 14.33 0.25
N THR A 9 12.67 14.74 1.51
CA THR A 9 12.90 13.87 2.67
C THR A 9 11.94 12.66 2.68
N TYR A 10 10.66 12.84 2.37
CA TYR A 10 9.73 11.70 2.27
C TYR A 10 10.06 10.76 1.10
N GLN A 11 10.45 11.33 -0.05
CA GLN A 11 10.83 10.53 -1.22
C GLN A 11 12.11 9.73 -0.98
N GLU A 12 13.12 10.34 -0.35
CA GLU A 12 14.37 9.67 0.01
C GLU A 12 14.13 8.56 1.03
N SER A 13 13.31 8.81 2.05
CA SER A 13 12.96 7.78 3.03
C SER A 13 12.21 6.61 2.40
N ALA A 14 11.22 6.89 1.54
CA ALA A 14 10.48 5.84 0.81
C ALA A 14 11.39 5.04 -0.14
N ALA A 15 12.28 5.71 -0.86
CA ALA A 15 13.26 5.05 -1.73
C ALA A 15 14.26 4.18 -0.93
N GLY A 16 14.66 4.64 0.27
CA GLY A 16 15.50 3.89 1.20
C GLY A 16 14.81 2.61 1.68
N LEU A 17 13.55 2.71 2.12
CA LEU A 17 12.78 1.54 2.57
C LEU A 17 12.54 0.54 1.42
N ALA A 18 12.20 1.02 0.22
CA ALA A 18 12.03 0.17 -0.96
C ALA A 18 13.34 -0.57 -1.33
N ARG A 19 14.50 0.07 -1.14
CA ARG A 19 15.81 -0.57 -1.36
C ARG A 19 16.06 -1.68 -0.34
N ARG A 20 15.73 -1.46 0.92
CA ARG A 20 15.83 -2.51 1.96
C ARG A 20 14.91 -3.70 1.64
N ALA A 21 13.69 -3.46 1.14
CA ALA A 21 12.79 -4.53 0.68
C ALA A 21 13.43 -5.37 -0.42
N LEU A 22 14.04 -4.70 -1.40
CA LEU A 22 14.76 -5.36 -2.49
C LEU A 22 15.98 -6.14 -1.99
N ASP A 23 16.73 -5.59 -1.03
CA ASP A 23 17.89 -6.27 -0.45
C ASP A 23 17.46 -7.50 0.37
N ALA A 24 16.35 -7.43 1.11
CA ALA A 24 15.75 -8.57 1.80
C ALA A 24 15.32 -9.67 0.80
N LEU A 25 14.65 -9.30 -0.29
CA LEU A 25 14.29 -10.22 -1.38
C LEU A 25 15.51 -10.86 -2.06
N ARG A 26 16.66 -10.20 -2.04
CA ARG A 26 17.94 -10.73 -2.56
C ARG A 26 18.73 -11.53 -1.53
N GLY A 27 18.25 -11.64 -0.29
CA GLY A 27 18.95 -12.31 0.82
C GLY A 27 20.16 -11.54 1.35
N THR A 28 20.25 -10.23 1.09
CA THR A 28 21.36 -9.36 1.54
C THR A 28 20.94 -8.34 2.61
N GLY A 29 19.67 -8.34 3.02
CA GLY A 29 19.11 -7.43 4.02
C GLY A 29 19.16 -7.96 5.46
N GLY A 30 18.94 -7.07 6.43
CA GLY A 30 18.67 -7.44 7.81
C GLY A 30 17.30 -8.11 7.95
N THR A 31 17.11 -8.87 9.04
CA THR A 31 15.87 -9.62 9.26
C THR A 31 14.67 -8.72 9.56
N ALA A 32 14.86 -7.61 10.29
CA ALA A 32 13.80 -6.66 10.68
C ALA A 32 13.95 -5.32 9.93
N MET A 33 13.80 -5.39 8.60
CA MET A 33 14.17 -4.30 7.69
C MET A 33 13.33 -3.03 7.86
N VAL A 34 12.07 -3.14 8.31
CA VAL A 34 11.17 -1.99 8.48
C VAL A 34 11.48 -1.28 9.80
N ALA A 35 11.64 -2.05 10.88
CA ALA A 35 12.02 -1.52 12.18
C ALA A 35 13.40 -0.83 12.12
N GLU A 36 14.39 -1.48 11.52
CA GLU A 36 15.72 -0.90 11.31
C GLU A 36 15.66 0.41 10.52
N HIS A 37 14.77 0.52 9.52
CA HIS A 37 14.59 1.75 8.76
C HIS A 37 14.08 2.90 9.64
N VAL A 38 13.12 2.63 10.52
CA VAL A 38 12.58 3.64 11.45
C VAL A 38 13.61 4.03 12.51
N GLU A 39 14.31 3.07 13.09
CA GLU A 39 15.33 3.30 14.14
C GLU A 39 16.51 4.14 13.63
N GLN A 40 16.91 3.95 12.37
CA GLN A 40 18.06 4.63 11.78
C GLN A 40 17.70 5.96 11.09
N ALA A 41 16.41 6.31 11.03
CA ALA A 41 15.97 7.52 10.34
C ALA A 41 16.27 8.79 11.14
N GLU A 42 16.86 9.79 10.47
CA GLU A 42 17.05 11.12 11.06
C GLU A 42 15.72 11.84 11.33
N ASP A 43 14.70 11.57 10.49
CA ASP A 43 13.32 12.04 10.66
C ASP A 43 12.38 10.82 10.81
N PRO A 44 12.00 10.46 12.05
CA PRO A 44 11.07 9.36 12.30
C PRO A 44 9.71 9.54 11.63
N GLY A 45 9.22 10.79 11.50
CA GLY A 45 7.95 11.07 10.83
C GLY A 45 8.01 10.73 9.33
N ALA A 46 9.14 11.03 8.69
CA ALA A 46 9.38 10.65 7.31
C ALA A 46 9.52 9.14 7.12
N ALA A 47 10.10 8.43 8.08
CA ALA A 47 10.17 6.96 8.06
C ALA A 47 8.80 6.30 8.22
N LEU A 48 7.96 6.78 9.14
CA LEU A 48 6.58 6.30 9.26
C LEU A 48 5.75 6.61 8.00
N ALA A 49 5.96 7.78 7.39
CA ALA A 49 5.32 8.12 6.10
C ALA A 49 5.80 7.20 4.97
N ALA A 50 7.09 6.83 4.93
CA ALA A 50 7.64 5.89 3.97
C ALA A 50 6.98 4.51 4.04
N ILE A 51 6.72 4.01 5.25
CA ILE A 51 5.96 2.77 5.46
C ILE A 51 4.58 2.86 4.81
N ARG A 52 3.86 3.97 4.99
CA ARG A 52 2.53 4.16 4.39
C ARG A 52 2.58 4.35 2.87
N ILE A 53 3.63 4.98 2.34
CA ILE A 53 3.84 5.14 0.90
C ILE A 53 4.07 3.79 0.23
N LEU A 54 4.91 2.94 0.83
CA LEU A 54 5.22 1.61 0.32
C LEU A 54 4.04 0.65 0.55
N GLY A 55 3.35 0.78 1.69
CA GLY A 55 2.14 0.07 2.04
C GLY A 55 2.36 -1.43 2.14
N ALA A 56 1.50 -2.22 1.50
CA ALA A 56 1.51 -3.68 1.50
C ALA A 56 2.86 -4.27 1.05
N ASP A 57 3.62 -3.59 0.18
CA ASP A 57 4.94 -4.03 -0.28
C ASP A 57 5.98 -4.12 0.83
N THR A 58 5.76 -3.50 1.98
CA THR A 58 6.59 -3.73 3.18
C THR A 58 6.62 -5.21 3.60
N PHE A 59 5.58 -5.97 3.25
CA PHE A 59 5.47 -7.40 3.53
C PHE A 59 5.90 -8.28 2.35
N ALA A 60 6.25 -7.70 1.20
CA ALA A 60 6.62 -8.48 0.02
C ALA A 60 7.77 -9.49 0.28
N PRO A 61 8.84 -9.14 1.04
CA PRO A 61 9.88 -10.11 1.38
C PRO A 61 9.31 -11.36 2.05
N VAL A 62 8.57 -11.20 3.16
CA VAL A 62 8.07 -12.35 3.94
C VAL A 62 7.03 -13.17 3.16
N LEU A 63 6.18 -12.51 2.37
CA LEU A 63 5.17 -13.18 1.55
C LEU A 63 5.79 -13.98 0.39
N LEU A 64 6.89 -13.49 -0.19
CA LEU A 64 7.53 -14.13 -1.34
C LEU A 64 8.58 -15.17 -0.94
N THR A 65 9.20 -15.03 0.23
CA THR A 65 10.18 -16.02 0.75
C THR A 65 9.53 -17.07 1.65
N GLY A 66 8.33 -16.81 2.18
CA GLY A 66 7.65 -17.67 3.15
C GLY A 66 8.25 -17.60 4.55
N GLU A 67 9.10 -16.60 4.82
CA GLU A 67 9.65 -16.37 6.15
C GLU A 67 8.61 -15.76 7.11
N ALA A 68 8.85 -15.91 8.41
CA ALA A 68 7.99 -15.30 9.42
C ALA A 68 8.23 -13.79 9.50
N LEU A 69 7.15 -13.02 9.65
CA LEU A 69 7.24 -11.58 9.91
C LEU A 69 7.94 -11.33 11.26
N PRO A 70 9.07 -10.58 11.29
CA PRO A 70 9.69 -10.18 12.54
C PRO A 70 8.70 -9.33 13.38
N PRO A 71 8.57 -9.58 14.69
CA PRO A 71 7.68 -8.80 15.55
C PRO A 71 7.94 -7.29 15.51
N GLN A 72 9.21 -6.89 15.40
CA GLN A 72 9.60 -5.49 15.34
C GLN A 72 9.09 -4.79 14.07
N ASP A 73 9.10 -5.51 12.93
CA ASP A 73 8.55 -4.99 11.67
C ASP A 73 7.04 -4.83 11.77
N ALA A 74 6.35 -5.80 12.37
CA ALA A 74 4.92 -5.72 12.64
C ALA A 74 4.57 -4.51 13.52
N GLU A 75 5.33 -4.29 14.60
CA GLU A 75 5.18 -3.13 15.49
C GLU A 75 5.44 -1.80 14.77
N ALA A 76 6.45 -1.73 13.91
CA ALA A 76 6.76 -0.53 13.13
C ALA A 76 5.63 -0.18 12.15
N VAL A 77 5.05 -1.18 11.46
CA VAL A 77 3.90 -0.96 10.58
C VAL A 77 2.64 -0.57 11.37
N ALA A 78 2.37 -1.22 12.51
CA ALA A 78 1.28 -0.85 13.40
C ALA A 78 1.42 0.59 13.92
N LEU A 79 2.64 1.01 14.25
CA LEU A 79 2.95 2.37 14.67
C LEU A 79 2.69 3.37 13.53
N ALA A 80 3.10 3.05 12.29
CA ALA A 80 2.83 3.91 11.14
C ALA A 80 1.32 4.11 10.91
N LEU A 81 0.52 3.04 10.99
CA LEU A 81 -0.94 3.11 10.87
C LEU A 81 -1.59 3.87 12.03
N THR A 82 -0.99 3.88 13.22
CA THR A 82 -1.50 4.63 14.38
C THR A 82 -1.14 6.11 14.30
N ALA A 83 0.11 6.41 13.95
CA ALA A 83 0.61 7.78 13.83
C ALA A 83 0.04 8.52 12.62
N LEU A 84 -0.19 7.79 11.53
CA LEU A 84 -0.82 8.27 10.30
C LEU A 84 -2.06 7.39 10.06
N PRO A 85 -3.20 7.70 10.72
CA PRO A 85 -4.40 6.88 10.59
C PRO A 85 -4.96 6.87 9.16
N PRO A 86 -5.44 5.71 8.68
CA PRO A 86 -6.31 5.63 7.51
C PRO A 86 -7.54 6.54 7.67
N SER A 87 -8.04 7.05 6.55
CA SER A 87 -9.32 7.78 6.57
C SER A 87 -10.44 6.85 7.06
N ARG A 88 -11.27 7.35 7.97
CA ARG A 88 -12.44 6.60 8.48
C ARG A 88 -13.62 6.60 7.51
N ASP A 89 -13.64 7.59 6.60
CA ASP A 89 -14.66 7.70 5.58
C ASP A 89 -14.30 6.81 4.38
N VAL A 90 -15.26 5.99 3.94
CA VAL A 90 -15.12 5.22 2.71
C VAL A 90 -15.19 6.19 1.53
N ALA A 91 -14.05 6.43 0.90
CA ALA A 91 -13.99 7.28 -0.29
C ALA A 91 -14.83 6.64 -1.41
N PRO A 92 -15.79 7.38 -2.02
CA PRO A 92 -16.55 6.85 -3.15
C PRO A 92 -15.60 6.55 -4.31
N ALA A 93 -15.84 5.43 -4.99
CA ALA A 93 -15.06 5.07 -6.17
C ALA A 93 -15.21 6.15 -7.27
N PRO A 94 -14.14 6.48 -8.01
CA PRO A 94 -14.25 7.29 -9.21
C PRO A 94 -15.29 6.71 -10.18
N PRO A 95 -16.02 7.54 -10.96
CA PRO A 95 -15.94 8.99 -11.02
C PRO A 95 -16.75 9.71 -9.92
N ALA A 96 -17.42 8.98 -9.02
CA ALA A 96 -18.28 9.57 -7.99
C ALA A 96 -17.48 10.25 -6.85
N GLY A 97 -16.17 10.01 -6.78
CA GLY A 97 -15.26 10.58 -5.79
C GLY A 97 -13.88 10.92 -6.35
N PRO A 98 -13.06 11.65 -5.58
CA PRO A 98 -11.68 11.95 -5.94
C PRO A 98 -10.83 10.67 -5.94
N GLU A 99 -10.03 10.48 -6.99
CA GLU A 99 -9.23 9.27 -7.19
C GLU A 99 -8.13 9.09 -6.15
N GLY A 100 -7.46 10.16 -5.74
CA GLY A 100 -6.36 10.11 -4.75
C GLY A 100 -6.78 9.48 -3.41
N PRO A 101 -7.82 10.00 -2.72
CA PRO A 101 -8.32 9.40 -1.49
C PRO A 101 -8.80 7.96 -1.64
N TRP A 102 -9.41 7.61 -2.78
CA TRP A 102 -9.85 6.24 -3.07
C TRP A 102 -8.66 5.28 -3.25
N LEU A 103 -7.59 5.68 -3.95
CA LEU A 103 -6.34 4.91 -4.06
C LEU A 103 -5.68 4.71 -2.70
N MET A 104 -5.64 5.75 -1.87
CA MET A 104 -5.06 5.67 -0.53
C MET A 104 -5.84 4.72 0.37
N ALA A 105 -7.18 4.75 0.33
CA ALA A 105 -8.02 3.83 1.09
C ALA A 105 -7.73 2.36 0.74
N TRP A 106 -7.52 2.06 -0.55
CA TRP A 106 -7.13 0.73 -1.01
C TRP A 106 -5.76 0.29 -0.49
N ARG A 107 -4.75 1.16 -0.56
CA ARG A 107 -3.40 0.87 -0.05
C ARG A 107 -3.38 0.67 1.46
N ASP A 108 -4.08 1.52 2.20
CA ASP A 108 -4.21 1.41 3.66
C ASP A 108 -4.93 0.11 4.04
N TRP A 109 -6.02 -0.23 3.33
CA TRP A 109 -6.74 -1.49 3.53
C TRP A 109 -5.85 -2.71 3.30
N GLY A 110 -5.09 -2.76 2.20
CA GLY A 110 -4.19 -3.87 1.90
C GLY A 110 -3.07 -4.03 2.94
N THR A 111 -2.48 -2.91 3.37
CA THR A 111 -1.43 -2.90 4.41
C THR A 111 -1.97 -3.42 5.74
N ALA A 112 -3.12 -2.92 6.18
CA ALA A 112 -3.72 -3.31 7.45
C ALA A 112 -4.20 -4.78 7.41
N THR A 113 -4.73 -5.23 6.26
CA THR A 113 -5.17 -6.63 6.06
C THR A 113 -4.01 -7.60 6.16
N LEU A 114 -2.90 -7.34 5.45
CA LEU A 114 -1.71 -8.20 5.54
C LEU A 114 -1.11 -8.20 6.93
N LEU A 115 -1.04 -7.06 7.60
CA LEU A 115 -0.55 -6.99 8.98
C LEU A 115 -1.36 -7.93 9.89
N ALA A 116 -2.70 -7.84 9.86
CA ALA A 116 -3.57 -8.70 10.65
C ALA A 116 -3.39 -10.19 10.31
N VAL A 117 -3.33 -10.54 9.03
CA VAL A 117 -3.14 -11.93 8.58
C VAL A 117 -1.81 -12.51 9.09
N LEU A 118 -0.73 -11.72 9.00
CA LEU A 118 0.61 -12.13 9.38
C LEU A 118 0.83 -12.18 10.90
N THR A 119 0.10 -11.37 11.69
CA THR A 119 0.22 -11.35 13.15
C THR A 119 -0.74 -12.31 13.87
N ASP A 120 -1.95 -12.51 13.35
CA ASP A 120 -2.99 -13.33 14.00
C ASP A 120 -2.91 -14.82 13.62
N GLY A 121 -1.78 -15.28 13.09
CA GLY A 121 -1.57 -16.69 12.75
C GLY A 121 -2.51 -17.22 11.66
N GLY A 122 -2.99 -16.35 10.75
CA GLY A 122 -3.82 -16.75 9.62
C GLY A 122 -5.30 -16.98 9.90
N THR A 123 -5.83 -16.61 11.09
CA THR A 123 -7.29 -16.70 11.36
C THR A 123 -8.14 -15.63 10.66
N GLY A 124 -7.52 -14.75 9.87
CA GLY A 124 -8.16 -14.10 8.73
C GLY A 124 -9.33 -13.17 9.06
N VAL A 125 -9.33 -12.51 10.21
CA VAL A 125 -10.25 -11.38 10.42
C VAL A 125 -9.55 -10.13 9.90
N PRO A 126 -9.85 -9.65 8.68
CA PRO A 126 -9.30 -8.39 8.23
C PRO A 126 -9.70 -7.29 9.22
N PRO A 127 -8.83 -6.28 9.42
CA PRO A 127 -9.15 -5.19 10.32
C PRO A 127 -10.49 -4.57 9.93
N THR A 128 -11.21 -4.09 10.94
CA THR A 128 -12.54 -3.46 10.92
C THR A 128 -12.78 -2.34 9.90
N ALA A 129 -11.80 -2.01 9.06
CA ALA A 129 -11.93 -1.09 7.96
C ALA A 129 -12.71 -1.77 6.81
N PRO A 130 -13.90 -1.25 6.43
CA PRO A 130 -14.64 -1.79 5.29
C PRO A 130 -13.76 -1.75 4.04
N ALA A 131 -13.75 -2.86 3.28
CA ALA A 131 -13.07 -2.91 1.99
C ALA A 131 -13.62 -1.77 1.11
N PRO A 132 -12.75 -0.97 0.46
CA PRO A 132 -13.23 0.08 -0.43
C PRO A 132 -14.00 -0.53 -1.61
N LEU A 133 -14.84 0.27 -2.27
CA LEU A 133 -15.57 -0.20 -3.44
C LEU A 133 -14.59 -0.54 -4.58
N PRO A 134 -14.84 -1.65 -5.33
CA PRO A 134 -13.99 -2.05 -6.43
C PRO A 134 -13.87 -0.96 -7.49
N PRO A 135 -12.74 -0.92 -8.21
CA PRO A 135 -12.57 0.02 -9.31
C PRO A 135 -13.59 -0.24 -10.42
N PRO A 136 -14.14 0.80 -11.07
CA PRO A 136 -14.99 0.62 -12.24
C PRO A 136 -14.17 0.05 -13.41
N GLY A 137 -14.46 -1.19 -13.82
CA GLY A 137 -13.73 -1.87 -14.89
C GLY A 137 -13.64 -1.08 -16.20
N PRO A 138 -12.69 -1.41 -17.10
CA PRO A 138 -12.62 -0.79 -18.42
C PRO A 138 -13.91 -1.20 -19.15
N GLY A 139 -14.80 -0.22 -19.39
CA GLY A 139 -16.10 -0.49 -19.99
C GLY A 139 -15.96 -1.35 -21.25
N HIS A 140 -16.52 -2.55 -21.23
CA HIS A 140 -16.44 -3.46 -22.37
C HIS A 140 -17.32 -2.91 -23.50
N GLY A 141 -16.71 -2.21 -24.47
CA GLY A 141 -17.35 -1.87 -25.74
C GLY A 141 -17.57 -0.39 -26.07
N ALA A 142 -16.81 0.56 -25.52
CA ALA A 142 -16.85 1.92 -26.05
C ALA A 142 -15.83 2.08 -27.20
N PRO A 143 -16.27 2.43 -28.44
CA PRO A 143 -15.34 2.96 -29.42
C PRO A 143 -14.70 4.21 -28.81
N ALA A 144 -13.39 4.37 -29.03
CA ALA A 144 -12.67 5.56 -28.65
C ALA A 144 -13.47 6.80 -29.06
N VAL A 145 -13.67 7.74 -28.13
CA VAL A 145 -14.54 8.92 -28.23
C VAL A 145 -16.00 8.64 -27.85
N SER A 146 -16.30 8.61 -26.55
CA SER A 146 -17.61 8.95 -26.02
C SER A 146 -17.44 9.63 -24.67
N ASP A 147 -17.96 10.85 -24.56
CA ASP A 147 -17.95 11.79 -23.42
C ASP A 147 -18.71 11.29 -22.16
N THR A 148 -18.80 9.99 -21.95
CA THR A 148 -19.59 9.38 -20.87
C THR A 148 -18.73 8.51 -19.99
N GLY A 149 -17.99 9.15 -19.06
CA GLY A 149 -17.61 8.62 -17.74
C GLY A 149 -16.79 7.33 -17.63
N ALA A 150 -16.52 6.61 -18.72
CA ALA A 150 -15.75 5.38 -18.73
C ALA A 150 -14.26 5.71 -18.87
N VAL A 151 -13.45 5.19 -17.94
CA VAL A 151 -12.00 5.35 -17.98
C VAL A 151 -11.48 4.48 -19.12
N GLY A 152 -10.93 5.11 -20.17
CA GLY A 152 -10.29 4.39 -21.26
C GLY A 152 -9.12 3.54 -20.75
N TRP A 153 -8.74 2.51 -21.52
CA TRP A 153 -7.63 1.59 -21.21
C TRP A 153 -6.38 2.28 -20.61
N PRO A 154 -5.91 3.45 -21.10
CA PRO A 154 -4.72 4.07 -20.53
C PRO A 154 -4.91 4.53 -19.09
N GLY A 155 -6.07 5.12 -18.76
CA GLY A 155 -6.38 5.55 -17.40
C GLY A 155 -6.59 4.37 -16.46
N TRP A 156 -7.15 3.27 -16.98
CA TRP A 156 -7.29 2.02 -16.24
C TRP A 156 -5.92 1.46 -15.84
N SER A 157 -4.98 1.42 -16.77
CA SER A 157 -3.63 0.90 -16.53
C SER A 157 -2.83 1.73 -15.54
N VAL A 158 -2.98 3.07 -15.58
CA VAL A 158 -2.37 3.95 -14.57
C VAL A 158 -2.92 3.64 -13.18
N ARG A 159 -4.25 3.45 -13.06
CA ARG A 159 -4.90 3.11 -11.80
C ARG A 159 -4.43 1.77 -11.26
N MET A 160 -4.40 0.72 -12.09
CA MET A 160 -3.88 -0.59 -11.68
C MET A 160 -2.39 -0.51 -11.31
N GLY A 161 -1.60 0.27 -12.06
CA GLY A 161 -0.21 0.54 -11.72
C GLY A 161 -0.03 1.28 -10.39
N GLN A 162 -1.02 2.04 -9.92
CA GLN A 162 -0.99 2.66 -8.59
C GLN A 162 -1.48 1.71 -7.48
N LEU A 163 -2.20 0.65 -7.83
CA LEU A 163 -2.72 -0.37 -6.92
C LEU A 163 -1.92 -1.68 -6.95
N TYR A 164 -0.76 -1.69 -7.61
CA TYR A 164 0.05 -2.89 -7.82
C TYR A 164 0.42 -3.63 -6.51
N ALA A 165 0.59 -2.90 -5.40
CA ALA A 165 0.90 -3.49 -4.09
C ALA A 165 -0.23 -4.40 -3.56
N LEU A 166 -1.44 -4.31 -4.13
CA LEU A 166 -2.55 -5.21 -3.81
C LEU A 166 -2.45 -6.55 -4.55
N ALA A 167 -1.51 -6.72 -5.48
CA ALA A 167 -1.27 -7.99 -6.17
C ALA A 167 -0.40 -8.97 -5.38
N LEU A 168 -0.08 -8.64 -4.12
CA LEU A 168 0.70 -9.54 -3.25
C LEU A 168 -0.11 -10.77 -2.83
N PRO A 169 0.55 -11.92 -2.63
CA PRO A 169 -0.11 -13.12 -2.11
C PRO A 169 -0.83 -12.85 -0.78
N GLY A 170 -2.02 -13.40 -0.61
CA GLY A 170 -2.81 -13.25 0.63
C GLY A 170 -3.73 -12.02 0.66
N LEU A 171 -3.72 -11.19 -0.39
CA LEU A 171 -4.70 -10.12 -0.59
C LEU A 171 -5.76 -10.53 -1.62
N ASP A 172 -6.57 -11.53 -1.30
CA ASP A 172 -7.76 -11.82 -2.11
C ASP A 172 -8.75 -10.65 -1.94
N GLY A 173 -9.04 -9.96 -3.04
CA GLY A 173 -9.84 -8.73 -3.00
C GLY A 173 -10.43 -8.42 -4.36
N PRO A 174 -11.45 -7.56 -4.43
CA PRO A 174 -12.27 -7.40 -5.63
C PRO A 174 -11.54 -6.72 -6.79
N ILE A 175 -10.28 -6.29 -6.61
CA ILE A 175 -9.37 -5.95 -7.71
C ILE A 175 -8.88 -7.19 -8.45
N HIS A 176 -8.60 -8.29 -7.74
CA HIS A 176 -8.29 -9.58 -8.36
C HIS A 176 -9.50 -10.14 -9.10
N ASP A 177 -10.72 -9.92 -8.58
CA ASP A 177 -11.96 -10.34 -9.26
C ASP A 177 -12.29 -9.49 -10.51
N ALA A 178 -11.78 -8.25 -10.57
CA ALA A 178 -12.06 -7.29 -11.63
C ALA A 178 -10.95 -7.18 -12.70
N ALA A 179 -9.83 -7.89 -12.51
CA ALA A 179 -8.70 -7.95 -13.45
C ALA A 179 -8.88 -9.08 -14.47
#